data_AF-A0A6A3QC33-F1
#
_entry.id   AF-A0A6A3QC33-F1
#
_cell.length_a   1.000
_cell.length_b   1.000
_cell.length_c   1.000
_cell.angle_alpha   90.00
_cell.angle_beta   90.00
_cell.angle_gamma   90.00
#
_symmetry.space_group_name_H-M   'P 1'
#
loop_
_entity.id
_entity.type
_entity.pdbx_description
1 polymer ?
#
loop_
_entity_poly.entity_id
_entity_poly.type
_entity_poly.pdbx_seq_one_letter_code
_entity_poly.pdbx_strand_id
1 'polypeptide(L)'
;MGFQAIDDSSSELSENMKAVNKELRAFNKFYEELDGLVVIKIDNLDWVYQWREQPEQLLREAKKPAMTPDEVRDFVDRFMPAYKTYLKGLYADPKDSTSPLATVPRLLFSISSEREPLAKPVEFNFSSEALQH
;
A
#
# COMPACT_ATOMS: atom_id res chain seq x y z
N MET A 1 -4.35 4.67 -0.54
CA MET A 1 -3.78 5.99 -0.89
C MET A 1 -2.45 6.13 -0.18
N GLY A 2 -1.47 6.82 -0.79
CA GLY A 2 -0.06 6.81 -0.39
C GLY A 2 0.89 6.51 -1.56
N PHE A 3 0.39 5.97 -2.68
CA PHE A 3 1.17 5.86 -3.91
C PHE A 3 1.44 7.24 -4.50
N GLN A 4 2.64 7.38 -5.04
CA GLN A 4 3.09 8.59 -5.68
C GLN A 4 3.52 8.26 -7.09
N ALA A 5 3.23 9.20 -7.98
CA ALA A 5 3.63 9.10 -9.35
C ALA A 5 5.16 9.07 -9.44
N ILE A 6 5.69 8.13 -10.21
CA ILE A 6 7.11 8.04 -10.53
C ILE A 6 7.43 8.84 -11.80
N ASP A 7 8.71 8.97 -12.12
CA ASP A 7 9.16 9.61 -13.36
C ASP A 7 8.60 8.86 -14.58
N ASP A 8 8.14 9.61 -15.59
CA ASP A 8 7.53 9.04 -16.79
C ASP A 8 8.54 8.27 -17.66
N SER A 9 9.85 8.47 -17.45
CA SER A 9 10.95 7.72 -18.07
C SER A 9 11.39 6.48 -17.28
N SER A 10 10.81 6.23 -16.10
CA SER A 10 11.16 5.08 -15.26
C SER A 10 10.87 3.76 -15.98
N SER A 11 11.82 2.82 -15.94
CA SER A 11 11.63 1.46 -16.45
C SER A 11 10.61 0.65 -15.64
N GLU A 12 10.26 1.10 -14.44
CA GLU A 12 9.23 0.49 -13.59
C GLU A 12 7.80 0.91 -14.02
N LEU A 13 7.67 1.92 -14.90
CA LEU A 13 6.39 2.42 -15.40
C LEU A 13 5.99 1.73 -16.71
N SER A 14 5.06 0.78 -16.64
CA SER A 14 4.51 0.13 -17.83
C SER A 14 3.51 1.02 -18.59
N GLU A 15 3.29 0.73 -19.88
CA GLU A 15 2.37 1.49 -20.74
C GLU A 15 0.96 1.62 -20.17
N ASN A 16 0.40 0.51 -19.65
CA ASN A 16 -0.92 0.48 -19.03
C ASN A 16 -1.00 1.24 -17.70
N MET A 17 0.14 1.58 -17.09
CA MET A 17 0.20 2.33 -15.83
C MET A 17 0.37 3.84 -16.03
N LYS A 18 0.69 4.32 -17.24
CA LYS A 18 0.88 5.75 -17.52
C LYS A 18 -0.33 6.61 -17.16
N ALA A 19 -1.54 6.14 -17.48
CA ALA A 19 -2.77 6.84 -17.14
C ALA A 19 -2.93 6.97 -15.61
N VAL A 20 -2.74 5.87 -14.88
CA VAL A 20 -2.79 5.86 -13.41
C VAL A 20 -1.69 6.76 -12.82
N ASN A 21 -0.47 6.69 -13.35
CA ASN A 21 0.67 7.52 -12.90
C ASN A 21 0.35 9.01 -13.03
N LYS A 22 -0.27 9.42 -14.15
CA LYS A 22 -0.71 10.79 -14.35
C LYS A 22 -1.74 11.22 -13.31
N GLU A 23 -2.77 10.41 -13.07
CA GLU A 23 -3.81 10.73 -12.09
C GLU A 23 -3.28 10.78 -10.64
N LEU A 24 -2.27 9.96 -10.31
CA LEU A 24 -1.62 10.00 -8.99
C LEU A 24 -1.01 11.37 -8.66
N ARG A 25 -0.61 12.17 -9.67
CA ARG A 25 -0.05 13.52 -9.44
C ARG A 25 -1.07 14.48 -8.82
N ALA A 26 -2.37 14.26 -9.04
CA ALA A 26 -3.42 15.08 -8.44
C ALA A 26 -3.47 14.95 -6.90
N PHE A 27 -3.00 13.83 -6.36
CA PHE A 27 -2.98 13.57 -4.91
C PHE A 27 -1.86 14.32 -4.17
N ASN A 28 -0.91 14.94 -4.87
CA ASN A 28 0.15 15.71 -4.23
C ASN A 28 -0.40 16.81 -3.31
N LYS A 29 -1.46 17.51 -3.75
CA LYS A 29 -2.14 18.53 -2.93
C LYS A 29 -2.75 17.95 -1.66
N PHE A 30 -3.28 16.73 -1.74
CA PHE A 30 -3.83 16.06 -0.56
C PHE A 30 -2.72 15.66 0.42
N TYR A 31 -1.55 15.28 -0.09
CA TYR A 31 -0.41 14.89 0.74
C TYR A 31 0.24 16.07 1.49
N GLU A 32 0.14 17.29 0.96
CA GLU A 32 0.60 18.52 1.64
C GLU A 32 -0.21 18.84 2.91
N GLU A 33 -1.45 18.35 3.01
CA GLU A 33 -2.35 18.58 4.15
C GLU A 33 -2.23 17.51 5.25
N LEU A 34 -1.33 16.53 5.11
CA LEU A 34 -1.19 15.44 6.06
C LEU A 34 -0.27 15.82 7.23
N ASP A 35 -0.82 15.84 8.44
CA ASP A 35 -0.04 15.96 9.68
C ASP A 35 0.70 14.66 10.06
N GLY A 36 0.25 13.52 9.51
CA GLY A 36 0.84 12.22 9.80
C GLY A 36 0.37 11.11 8.88
N LEU A 37 1.15 10.01 8.83
CA LEU A 37 0.88 8.86 7.98
C LEU A 37 1.14 7.54 8.71
N VAL A 38 0.18 6.63 8.69
CA VAL A 38 0.37 5.24 9.13
C VAL A 38 0.49 4.34 7.90
N VAL A 39 1.54 3.54 7.83
CA VAL A 39 1.78 2.60 6.74
C VAL A 39 1.82 1.18 7.25
N ILE A 40 0.98 0.33 6.66
CA ILE A 40 1.00 -1.11 6.88
C ILE A 40 1.79 -1.73 5.74
N LYS A 41 2.95 -2.29 6.07
CA LYS A 41 3.85 -2.97 5.18
C LYS A 41 3.60 -4.48 5.24
N ILE A 42 3.58 -5.09 4.07
CA ILE A 42 3.48 -6.55 3.90
C ILE A 42 4.68 -7.04 3.09
N ASP A 43 5.16 -8.24 3.41
CA ASP A 43 6.32 -8.82 2.76
C ASP A 43 5.96 -9.64 1.52
N ASN A 44 4.72 -10.12 1.42
CA ASN A 44 4.23 -10.86 0.26
C ASN A 44 2.87 -10.32 -0.23
N LEU A 45 2.81 -9.93 -1.50
CA LEU A 45 1.59 -9.47 -2.16
C LEU A 45 0.55 -10.57 -2.35
N ASP A 46 0.96 -11.84 -2.35
CA ASP A 46 0.04 -12.98 -2.49
C ASP A 46 -0.98 -13.04 -1.34
N TRP A 47 -0.64 -12.48 -0.18
CA TRP A 47 -1.56 -12.38 0.96
C TRP A 47 -2.79 -11.56 0.63
N VAL A 48 -2.72 -10.59 -0.29
CA VAL A 48 -3.87 -9.77 -0.69
C VAL A 48 -4.95 -10.63 -1.35
N TYR A 49 -4.57 -11.66 -2.12
CA TYR A 49 -5.53 -12.59 -2.71
C TYR A 49 -6.24 -13.40 -1.62
N GLN A 50 -5.47 -13.95 -0.67
CA GLN A 50 -6.02 -14.73 0.44
C GLN A 50 -6.96 -13.87 1.31
N TRP A 51 -6.54 -12.65 1.62
CA TRP A 51 -7.33 -11.71 2.40
C TRP A 51 -8.60 -11.27 1.71
N ARG A 52 -8.58 -11.11 0.38
CA ARG A 52 -9.78 -10.77 -0.38
C ARG A 52 -10.75 -11.94 -0.48
N GLU A 53 -10.24 -13.16 -0.52
CA GLU A 53 -11.02 -14.39 -0.64
C GLU A 53 -11.76 -14.75 0.67
N GLN A 54 -11.11 -14.55 1.83
CA GLN A 54 -11.70 -14.84 3.15
C GLN A 54 -13.15 -14.35 3.34
N PRO A 55 -13.50 -13.06 3.10
CA PRO A 55 -14.87 -12.60 3.23
C PRO A 55 -15.81 -13.18 2.17
N GLU A 56 -15.36 -13.41 0.94
CA GLU A 56 -16.19 -14.00 -0.12
C GLU A 56 -16.52 -15.47 0.19
N GLN A 57 -15.56 -16.20 0.75
CA GLN A 57 -15.80 -17.56 1.23
C GLN A 57 -16.91 -17.59 2.29
N LEU A 58 -16.86 -16.71 3.30
CA LEU A 58 -17.89 -16.61 4.32
C LEU A 58 -19.27 -16.26 3.73
N LEU A 59 -19.31 -15.40 2.70
CA LEU A 59 -20.54 -15.07 2.00
C LEU A 59 -21.10 -16.27 1.21
N ARG A 60 -20.24 -17.02 0.52
CA ARG A 60 -20.62 -18.25 -0.20
C ARG A 60 -21.16 -19.32 0.75
N GLU A 61 -20.49 -19.54 1.89
CA GLU A 61 -20.94 -20.46 2.94
C GLU A 61 -22.30 -20.03 3.52
N ALA A 62 -22.51 -18.73 3.70
CA ALA A 62 -23.77 -18.14 4.12
C ALA A 62 -24.84 -18.07 3.00
N LYS A 63 -24.56 -18.59 1.80
CA LYS A 63 -25.43 -18.54 0.60
C LYS A 63 -25.89 -17.13 0.25
N LYS A 64 -25.03 -16.13 0.49
CA LYS A 64 -25.23 -14.74 0.07
C LYS A 64 -24.55 -14.51 -1.28
N PRO A 65 -24.96 -13.46 -2.03
CA PRO A 65 -24.22 -13.04 -3.22
C PRO A 65 -22.75 -12.80 -2.88
N ALA A 66 -21.88 -13.44 -3.64
CA ALA A 66 -20.43 -13.44 -3.45
C ALA A 66 -19.75 -13.68 -4.79
N MET A 67 -18.53 -13.18 -4.94
CA MET A 67 -17.67 -13.52 -6.06
C MET A 67 -17.19 -14.97 -5.92
N THR A 68 -16.98 -15.61 -7.06
CA THR A 68 -16.24 -16.89 -7.15
C THR A 68 -14.75 -16.67 -6.88
N PRO A 69 -13.99 -17.73 -6.55
CA PRO A 69 -12.54 -17.62 -6.36
C PRO A 69 -11.80 -17.03 -7.58
N ASP A 70 -12.25 -17.34 -8.80
CA ASP A 70 -11.66 -16.79 -10.03
C ASP A 70 -11.99 -15.31 -10.22
N GLU A 71 -13.22 -14.89 -9.92
CA GLU A 71 -13.61 -13.47 -9.92
C GLU A 71 -12.86 -12.67 -8.84
N VAL A 72 -12.59 -13.28 -7.67
CA VAL A 72 -11.73 -12.67 -6.65
C VAL A 72 -10.32 -12.46 -7.18
N ARG A 73 -9.74 -13.47 -7.83
CA ARG A 73 -8.41 -13.36 -8.42
C ARG A 73 -8.37 -12.27 -9.50
N ASP A 74 -9.30 -12.28 -10.44
CA ASP A 74 -9.42 -11.25 -11.49
C ASP A 74 -9.58 -9.84 -10.89
N PHE A 75 -10.40 -9.72 -9.84
CA PHE A 75 -10.56 -8.46 -9.13
C PHE A 75 -9.25 -7.95 -8.53
N VAL A 76 -8.50 -8.82 -7.84
CA VAL A 76 -7.23 -8.46 -7.20
C VAL A 76 -6.14 -8.16 -8.24
N ASP A 77 -6.10 -8.91 -9.34
CA ASP A 77 -5.13 -8.73 -10.44
C ASP A 77 -5.15 -7.31 -11.01
N ARG A 78 -6.31 -6.65 -11.00
CA ARG A 78 -6.44 -5.25 -11.46
C ARG A 78 -5.67 -4.24 -10.60
N PHE A 79 -5.36 -4.56 -9.35
CA PHE A 79 -4.60 -3.70 -8.44
C PHE A 79 -3.11 -4.04 -8.38
N MET A 80 -2.73 -5.26 -8.75
CA MET A 80 -1.35 -5.74 -8.67
C MET A 80 -0.33 -4.91 -9.45
N PRO A 81 -0.63 -4.40 -10.65
CA PRO A 81 0.27 -3.48 -11.35
C PRO A 81 0.63 -2.26 -10.51
N ALA A 82 -0.36 -1.65 -9.84
CA ALA A 82 -0.12 -0.49 -8.98
C ALA A 82 0.74 -0.85 -7.76
N TYR A 83 0.49 -1.98 -7.10
CA TYR A 83 1.34 -2.44 -6.00
C TYR A 83 2.79 -2.63 -6.45
N LYS A 84 3.01 -3.31 -7.58
CA LYS A 84 4.34 -3.59 -8.12
C LYS A 84 5.09 -2.32 -8.50
N THR A 85 4.41 -1.32 -9.06
CA THR A 85 5.03 -0.06 -9.49
C THR A 85 5.31 0.90 -8.33
N TYR A 86 4.40 1.02 -7.35
CA TYR A 86 4.44 2.15 -6.42
C TYR A 86 4.83 1.79 -4.97
N LEU A 87 4.80 0.51 -4.57
CA LEU A 87 5.12 0.15 -3.18
C LEU A 87 6.56 0.41 -2.80
N LYS A 88 7.50 0.26 -3.74
CA LYS A 88 8.92 0.51 -3.51
C LYS A 88 9.15 1.92 -2.96
N GLY A 89 8.52 2.94 -3.57
CA GLY A 89 8.60 4.31 -3.09
C GLY A 89 7.87 4.52 -1.75
N LEU A 90 6.71 3.90 -1.55
CA LEU A 90 5.95 4.02 -0.30
C LEU A 90 6.69 3.43 0.91
N TYR A 91 7.42 2.33 0.71
CA TYR A 91 8.17 1.60 1.73
C TYR A 91 9.63 2.05 1.89
N ALA A 92 10.14 2.88 0.97
CA ALA A 92 11.48 3.42 1.08
C ALA A 92 11.66 4.23 2.37
N ASP A 93 12.89 4.26 2.88
CA ASP A 93 13.26 5.22 3.92
C ASP A 93 12.97 6.63 3.37
N PRO A 94 12.28 7.49 4.12
CA PRO A 94 12.01 8.85 3.68
C PRO A 94 13.26 9.63 3.26
N LYS A 95 14.44 9.32 3.81
CA LYS A 95 15.71 9.96 3.41
C LYS A 95 16.11 9.67 1.97
N ASP A 96 15.69 8.54 1.42
CA ASP A 96 15.97 8.11 0.06
C ASP A 96 14.86 8.54 -0.92
N SER A 97 13.84 9.25 -0.42
CA SER A 97 12.67 9.67 -1.19
C SER A 97 12.67 11.17 -1.43
N THR A 98 12.46 11.58 -2.68
CA THR A 98 12.26 12.98 -3.06
C THR A 98 10.80 13.41 -2.98
N SER A 99 9.94 12.56 -2.44
CA SER A 99 8.51 12.78 -2.47
C SER A 99 8.02 13.72 -1.36
N PRO A 100 6.89 14.42 -1.54
CA PRO A 100 6.29 15.21 -0.46
C PRO A 100 5.93 14.40 0.80
N LEU A 101 5.56 13.12 0.65
CA LEU A 101 5.28 12.23 1.78
C LEU A 101 6.52 11.89 2.61
N ALA A 102 7.72 12.18 2.10
CA ALA A 102 8.96 11.91 2.82
C ALA A 102 9.17 12.83 4.03
N THR A 103 8.52 13.99 4.07
CA THR A 103 8.63 14.93 5.20
C THR A 103 7.55 14.70 6.27
N VAL A 104 6.48 13.99 5.93
CA VAL A 104 5.35 13.74 6.82
C VAL A 104 5.78 12.79 7.96
N PRO A 105 5.48 13.10 9.23
CA PRO A 105 5.63 12.17 10.35
C PRO A 105 4.93 10.84 10.03
N ARG A 106 5.66 9.72 10.08
CA ARG A 106 5.07 8.43 9.67
C ARG A 106 5.49 7.24 10.51
N LEU A 107 4.51 6.37 10.74
CA LEU A 107 4.67 5.14 11.53
C LEU A 107 4.45 3.93 10.62
N LEU A 108 5.45 3.07 10.51
CA LEU A 108 5.45 1.91 9.62
C LEU A 108 5.33 0.60 10.41
N PHE A 109 4.25 -0.16 10.18
CA PHE A 109 4.01 -1.47 10.77
C PHE A 109 4.25 -2.56 9.72
N SER A 110 5.17 -3.49 9.98
CA SER A 110 5.24 -4.73 9.21
C SER A 110 4.31 -5.77 9.82
N ILE A 111 3.49 -6.43 9.00
CA ILE A 111 2.54 -7.46 9.45
C ILE A 111 2.74 -8.80 8.74
N SER A 112 2.31 -9.90 9.36
CA SER A 112 2.27 -11.24 8.77
C SER A 112 1.00 -11.47 7.91
N SER A 113 0.88 -12.66 7.31
CA SER A 113 -0.35 -13.13 6.64
C SER A 113 -1.56 -13.20 7.57
N GLU A 114 -1.35 -13.29 8.87
CA GLU A 114 -2.40 -13.32 9.90
C GLU A 114 -2.81 -11.90 10.33
N ARG A 115 -2.18 -10.87 9.76
CA ARG A 115 -2.36 -9.44 10.08
C ARG A 115 -1.85 -9.07 11.47
N GLU A 116 -0.91 -9.85 11.99
CA GLU A 116 -0.24 -9.60 13.27
C GLU A 116 1.04 -8.77 13.06
N PRO A 117 1.36 -7.81 13.94
CA PRO A 117 2.62 -7.08 13.87
C PRO A 117 3.82 -8.01 14.02
N LEU A 118 4.79 -7.91 13.11
CA LEU A 118 6.03 -8.71 13.14
C LEU A 118 7.09 -8.13 14.07
N ALA A 119 7.03 -6.83 14.34
CA ALA A 119 7.97 -6.10 15.19
C ALA A 119 7.33 -4.81 15.71
N LYS A 120 8.04 -4.09 16.58
CA LYS A 120 7.68 -2.71 16.90
C LYS A 120 7.66 -1.87 15.62
N PRO A 121 6.70 -0.93 15.48
CA PRO A 121 6.66 -0.08 14.30
C PRO A 121 7.87 0.87 14.25
N VAL A 122 8.22 1.26 13.03
CA VAL A 122 9.34 2.17 12.77
C VAL A 122 8.81 3.60 12.65
N GLU A 123 9.39 4.51 13.42
CA GLU A 123 9.07 5.95 13.38
C GLU A 123 9.99 6.67 12.38
N PHE A 124 9.41 7.57 11.61
CA PHE A 124 10.16 8.51 10.78
C PHE A 124 9.63 9.93 10.97
N ASN A 125 10.54 10.90 11.06
CA ASN A 125 10.26 12.34 11.23
C ASN A 125 9.53 12.72 12.54
N PHE A 126 9.49 11.83 13.53
CA PHE A 126 9.10 12.12 14.91
C PHE A 126 9.72 11.09 15.86
N SER A 127 9.56 11.30 17.18
CA SER A 127 9.86 10.28 18.18
C SER A 127 8.76 10.25 19.23
N SER A 128 8.30 9.05 19.61
CA SER A 128 7.35 8.88 20.72
C SER A 128 8.02 8.24 21.94
N GLU A 129 7.61 8.65 23.14
CA GLU A 129 8.05 8.02 24.39
C GLU A 129 7.51 6.59 24.53
N ALA A 130 6.33 6.32 23.97
CA ALA A 130 5.65 5.03 24.08
C ALA A 130 6.37 3.88 23.37
N LEU A 131 7.21 4.17 22.37
CA LEU A 131 7.96 3.16 21.60
C LEU A 131 9.43 3.03 22.03
N GLN A 132 9.88 3.85 22.99
CA GLN A 132 11.25 3.80 23.54
C GLN A 132 11.47 2.67 24.57
N HIS A 133 10.40 2.00 25.03
CA HIS A 133 10.40 0.85 25.94
C HIS A 133 9.87 -0.38 25.25
#